data_AF-A0AAE1H881-F1
#
_entry.id   AF-A0AAE1H881-F1
#
_cell.length_a   1.000
_cell.length_b   1.000
_cell.length_c   1.000
_cell.angle_alpha   90.00
_cell.angle_beta   90.00
_cell.angle_gamma   90.00
#
_symmetry.space_group_name_H-M   'P 1'
#
loop_
_entity.id
_entity.type
_entity.pdbx_description
1 polymer ?
#
loop_
_entity_poly.entity_id
_entity_poly.type
_entity_poly.pdbx_seq_one_letter_code
_entity_poly.pdbx_strand_id
1 'polypeptide(L)'
;MDYSGIVRTGPLIAVTSPWFSTSPTVPQPPKRYRTLWQVYFTEHWPTVVKENPGSSKSDLFKKLSENWKKLDKSLLEKYQKISDESRKKYLEEKEIYSASLTSADKLAIAQHKASVKRVKDKTKSAHKKELRALGMPKRPASAYILFSVDYVKKHHEQGFFPAKVASKISAAWAQLSEEEKSKWNEIAAAEKIKYKENLEEWRNKMIAEGNLVLLETKAKAKSKTKSE
;
A
#
# COMPACT_ATOMS: atom_id res chain seq x y z
N MET A 1 -33.43 23.34 -8.82
CA MET A 1 -33.53 22.23 -7.84
C MET A 1 -32.16 22.05 -7.24
N ASP A 2 -31.97 22.75 -6.13
CA ASP A 2 -30.70 22.99 -5.47
C ASP A 2 -30.16 21.74 -4.77
N TYR A 3 -28.99 21.27 -5.19
CA TYR A 3 -28.20 20.31 -4.42
C TYR A 3 -27.28 21.09 -3.48
N SER A 4 -27.87 21.60 -2.40
CA SER A 4 -27.15 22.15 -1.25
C SER A 4 -26.26 21.08 -0.63
N GLY A 5 -24.99 21.42 -0.45
CA GLY A 5 -23.91 20.51 -0.11
C GLY A 5 -24.10 19.75 1.21
N ILE A 6 -23.67 18.49 1.17
CA ILE A 6 -23.37 17.70 2.38
C ILE A 6 -22.14 18.35 3.02
N VAL A 7 -22.39 19.29 3.93
CA VAL A 7 -21.37 19.90 4.77
C VAL A 7 -20.88 18.82 5.74
N ARG A 8 -19.62 18.40 5.59
CA ARG A 8 -18.98 17.49 6.56
C ARG A 8 -18.75 18.26 7.87
N THR A 9 -19.76 18.32 8.72
CA THR A 9 -19.66 18.87 10.08
C THR A 9 -19.08 17.81 11.02
N GLY A 10 -17.79 17.56 10.88
CA GLY A 10 -16.98 16.92 11.91
C GLY A 10 -15.76 17.80 12.14
N PRO A 11 -15.19 17.86 13.36
CA PRO A 11 -13.96 18.61 13.58
C PRO A 11 -12.94 18.14 12.56
N LEU A 12 -12.34 19.09 11.83
CA LEU A 12 -11.16 18.87 11.01
C LEU A 12 -10.01 18.53 11.96
N ILE A 13 -10.03 17.32 12.54
CA ILE A 13 -8.83 16.73 13.07
C ILE A 13 -7.98 16.56 11.83
N ALA A 14 -6.95 17.38 11.70
CA ALA A 14 -5.95 17.24 10.67
C ALA A 14 -5.39 15.83 10.79
N VAL A 15 -5.96 14.88 10.05
CA VAL A 15 -5.35 13.58 9.81
C VAL A 15 -4.19 13.90 8.88
N THR A 16 -3.12 14.42 9.47
CA THR A 16 -1.84 14.55 8.81
C THR A 16 -1.54 13.18 8.25
N SER A 17 -1.30 13.12 6.93
CA SER A 17 -1.02 11.86 6.25
C SER A 17 0.04 11.12 7.07
N PRO A 18 -0.17 9.82 7.44
CA PRO A 18 0.77 9.05 8.26
C PRO A 18 2.20 9.01 7.71
N TRP A 19 2.39 9.46 6.47
CA TRP A 19 3.67 9.66 5.80
C TRP A 19 4.55 10.74 6.42
N PHE A 20 3.99 11.72 7.15
CA PHE A 20 4.73 12.70 7.95
C PHE A 20 4.26 12.64 9.41
N SER A 21 4.32 11.44 10.02
CA SER A 21 3.97 11.25 11.42
C SER A 21 5.12 11.69 12.32
N THR A 22 5.38 13.00 12.33
CA THR A 22 6.19 13.64 13.37
C THR A 22 5.29 13.97 14.56
N SER A 23 5.82 13.79 15.78
CA SER A 23 5.11 14.22 16.99
C SER A 23 4.79 15.72 16.90
N PRO A 24 3.58 16.20 17.26
CA PRO A 24 3.21 17.62 17.15
C PRO A 24 4.12 18.57 17.92
N THR A 25 4.79 18.06 18.95
CA THR A 25 5.65 18.81 19.87
C THR A 25 7.12 18.86 19.42
N VAL A 26 7.50 18.06 18.42
CA VAL A 26 8.89 17.92 17.97
C VAL A 26 9.04 18.62 16.61
N PRO A 27 10.14 19.35 16.34
CA PRO A 27 10.38 19.94 15.03
C PRO A 27 10.24 18.90 13.92
N GLN A 28 9.70 19.31 12.77
CA GLN A 28 9.54 18.40 11.64
C GLN A 28 10.89 18.12 10.97
N PRO A 29 11.15 16.88 10.53
CA PRO A 29 12.34 16.58 9.75
C PRO A 29 12.30 17.37 8.43
N PRO A 30 13.47 17.77 7.90
CA PRO A 30 13.54 18.43 6.61
C PRO A 30 12.93 17.52 5.52
N LYS A 31 12.25 18.15 4.56
CA LYS A 31 11.65 17.42 3.44
C LYS A 31 12.75 16.95 2.49
N ARG A 32 12.61 15.75 1.94
CA ARG A 32 13.57 15.22 0.96
C ARG A 32 13.71 16.18 -0.23
N TYR A 33 14.95 16.33 -0.72
CA TYR A 33 15.24 17.06 -1.95
C TYR A 33 14.45 16.50 -3.14
N ARG A 34 14.15 17.38 -4.11
CA ARG A 34 13.50 16.97 -5.36
C ARG A 34 14.51 16.27 -6.26
N THR A 35 14.10 15.16 -6.86
CA THR A 35 14.91 14.50 -7.88
C THR A 35 14.95 15.32 -9.17
N LEU A 36 15.94 15.05 -10.00
CA LEU A 36 16.11 15.58 -11.35
C LEU A 36 14.76 15.72 -12.12
N TRP A 37 14.03 14.62 -12.28
CA TRP A 37 12.73 14.61 -12.96
C TRP A 37 11.65 15.41 -12.22
N GLN A 38 11.66 15.42 -10.88
CA GLN A 38 10.70 16.20 -10.09
C GLN A 38 10.91 17.71 -10.24
N VAL A 39 12.16 18.17 -10.40
CA VAL A 39 12.46 19.58 -10.66
C VAL A 39 11.85 20.01 -12.00
N TYR A 40 12.11 19.23 -13.05
CA TYR A 40 11.48 19.43 -14.37
C TYR A 40 9.95 19.37 -14.28
N PHE A 41 9.42 18.34 -13.62
CA PHE A 41 7.98 18.17 -13.45
C PHE A 41 7.35 19.41 -12.81
N THR A 42 7.95 19.97 -11.75
CA THR A 42 7.39 21.14 -11.06
C THR A 42 7.38 22.41 -11.91
N GLU A 43 8.36 22.59 -12.78
CA GLU A 43 8.44 23.75 -13.68
C GLU A 43 7.41 23.65 -14.81
N HIS A 44 7.26 22.46 -15.40
CA HIS A 44 6.46 22.27 -16.62
C HIS A 44 5.01 21.85 -16.37
N TRP A 45 4.70 21.22 -15.23
CA TRP A 45 3.35 20.76 -14.90
C TRP A 45 2.29 21.88 -14.93
N PRO A 46 2.52 23.08 -14.34
CA PRO A 46 1.54 24.16 -14.39
C PRO A 46 1.21 24.60 -15.82
N THR A 47 2.23 24.69 -16.68
CA THR A 47 2.08 25.05 -18.10
C THR A 47 1.25 24.01 -18.85
N VAL A 48 1.59 22.73 -18.69
CA VAL A 48 0.86 21.62 -19.31
C VAL A 48 -0.61 21.58 -18.88
N VAL A 49 -0.89 21.81 -17.60
CA VAL A 49 -2.27 21.85 -17.09
C VAL A 49 -3.03 23.06 -17.64
N LYS A 50 -2.39 24.22 -17.73
CA LYS A 50 -3.01 25.46 -18.24
C LYS A 50 -3.36 25.36 -19.72
N GLU A 51 -2.50 24.73 -20.53
CA GLU A 51 -2.71 24.54 -21.97
C GLU A 51 -3.71 23.45 -22.31
N ASN A 52 -3.97 22.52 -21.37
CA ASN A 52 -4.86 21.37 -21.60
C ASN A 52 -5.97 21.34 -20.53
N PRO A 53 -6.84 22.38 -20.46
CA PRO A 53 -7.94 22.40 -19.51
C PRO A 53 -8.94 21.28 -19.84
N GLY A 54 -9.22 20.41 -18.87
CA GLY A 54 -10.19 19.31 -19.02
C GLY A 54 -9.61 17.94 -19.38
N SER A 55 -8.33 17.85 -19.75
CA SER A 55 -7.66 16.55 -19.94
C SER A 55 -7.45 15.79 -18.61
N SER A 56 -7.41 14.46 -18.67
CA SER A 56 -7.09 13.66 -17.49
C SER A 56 -5.66 13.93 -17.03
N LYS A 57 -5.47 14.09 -15.71
CA LYS A 57 -4.14 14.26 -15.11
C LYS A 57 -3.18 13.11 -15.44
N SER A 58 -3.71 11.89 -15.64
CA SER A 58 -2.91 10.73 -16.09
C SER A 58 -2.27 10.98 -17.45
N ASP A 59 -3.03 11.53 -18.38
CA ASP A 59 -2.63 11.69 -19.77
C ASP A 59 -1.63 12.85 -19.89
N LEU A 60 -1.87 13.92 -19.11
CA LEU A 60 -0.92 15.02 -18.97
C LEU A 60 0.41 14.56 -18.36
N PHE A 61 0.36 13.65 -17.39
CA PHE A 61 1.56 13.08 -16.78
C PHE A 61 2.35 12.23 -17.78
N LYS A 62 1.66 11.38 -18.57
CA LYS A 62 2.29 10.59 -19.65
C LYS A 62 2.96 11.49 -20.67
N LYS A 63 2.23 12.50 -21.17
CA LYS A 63 2.75 13.51 -22.12
C LYS A 63 4.02 14.18 -21.58
N LEU A 64 4.00 14.60 -20.32
CA LEU A 64 5.16 15.24 -19.69
C LEU A 64 6.33 14.26 -19.48
N SER A 65 6.06 13.00 -19.17
CA SER A 65 7.09 11.96 -19.08
C SER A 65 7.70 11.60 -20.44
N GLU A 66 6.94 11.66 -21.53
CA GLU A 66 7.45 11.48 -22.89
C GLU A 66 8.33 12.65 -23.30
N ASN A 67 7.94 13.88 -22.97
CA ASN A 67 8.75 15.07 -23.19
C ASN A 67 10.08 14.99 -22.43
N TRP A 68 10.07 14.51 -21.18
CA TRP A 68 11.28 14.28 -20.39
C TRP A 68 12.27 13.35 -21.09
N LYS A 69 11.80 12.25 -21.69
CA LYS A 69 12.66 11.29 -22.40
C LYS A 69 13.30 11.88 -23.67
N LYS A 70 12.67 12.90 -24.25
CA LYS A 70 13.12 13.59 -25.46
C LYS A 70 13.96 14.84 -25.16
N LEU A 71 14.23 15.16 -23.89
CA LEU A 71 15.02 16.33 -23.54
C LEU A 71 16.47 16.18 -24.02
N ASP A 72 17.01 17.31 -24.46
CA ASP A 72 18.42 17.42 -24.79
C ASP A 72 19.31 17.31 -23.53
N LYS A 73 20.54 16.82 -23.73
CA LYS A 73 21.53 16.62 -22.68
C LYS A 73 21.86 17.92 -21.93
N SER A 74 21.92 19.05 -22.64
CA SER A 74 22.22 20.35 -22.02
C SER A 74 21.15 20.78 -21.01
N LEU A 75 19.87 20.60 -21.36
CA LEU A 75 18.75 20.86 -20.44
C LEU A 75 18.73 19.86 -19.28
N LEU A 76 19.06 18.60 -19.56
CA LEU A 76 19.18 17.56 -18.52
C LEU A 76 20.24 17.94 -17.47
N GLU A 77 21.39 18.44 -17.90
CA GLU A 77 22.46 18.91 -17.00
C GLU A 77 22.04 20.10 -16.14
N LYS A 78 21.25 21.04 -16.69
CA LYS A 78 20.67 22.15 -15.89
C LYS A 78 19.86 21.60 -14.72
N TYR A 79 18.95 20.67 -14.98
CA TYR A 79 18.11 20.07 -13.93
C TYR A 79 18.92 19.23 -12.95
N GLN A 80 20.00 18.57 -13.42
CA GLN A 80 20.89 17.78 -12.59
C GLN A 80 21.59 18.64 -11.55
N LYS A 81 22.14 19.79 -11.96
CA LYS A 81 22.77 20.75 -11.06
C LYS A 81 21.80 21.23 -9.97
N ILE A 82 20.58 21.61 -10.34
CA ILE A 82 19.54 22.03 -9.38
C ILE A 82 19.21 20.91 -8.38
N SER A 83 19.08 19.67 -8.87
CA SER A 83 18.80 18.50 -8.02
C SER A 83 19.97 18.21 -7.06
N ASP A 84 21.21 18.34 -7.51
CA ASP A 84 22.40 18.07 -6.70
C ASP A 84 22.62 19.15 -5.63
N GLU A 85 22.39 20.42 -5.96
CA GLU A 85 22.40 21.52 -4.98
C GLU A 85 21.30 21.34 -3.93
N SER A 86 20.09 20.98 -4.37
CA SER A 86 18.98 20.69 -3.45
C SER A 86 19.28 19.50 -2.54
N ARG A 87 19.97 18.48 -3.07
CA ARG A 87 20.44 17.32 -2.29
C ARG A 87 21.44 17.74 -1.22
N LYS A 88 22.42 18.58 -1.55
CA LYS A 88 23.41 19.08 -0.59
C LYS A 88 22.74 19.84 0.56
N LYS A 89 21.87 20.82 0.24
CA LYS A 89 21.10 21.57 1.25
C LYS A 89 20.30 20.66 2.17
N TYR A 90 19.58 19.68 1.61
CA TYR A 90 18.84 18.71 2.40
C TYR A 90 19.73 17.88 3.34
N LEU A 91 20.92 17.48 2.89
CA LEU A 91 21.85 16.73 3.75
C LEU A 91 22.33 17.58 4.92
N GLU A 92 22.71 18.83 4.67
CA GLU A 92 23.10 19.79 5.71
C GLU A 92 21.96 20.03 6.71
N GLU A 93 20.76 20.35 6.24
CA GLU A 93 19.57 20.53 7.09
C GLU A 93 19.25 19.27 7.90
N LYS A 94 19.43 18.08 7.32
CA LYS A 94 19.18 16.80 8.00
C LYS A 94 20.18 16.56 9.12
N GLU A 95 21.45 16.89 8.92
CA GLU A 95 22.47 16.77 9.95
C GLU A 95 22.17 17.75 11.10
N ILE A 96 21.89 19.02 10.79
CA ILE A 96 21.48 20.04 11.78
C ILE A 96 20.25 19.57 12.56
N TYR A 97 19.22 19.09 11.86
CA TYR A 97 18.01 18.56 12.49
C TYR A 97 18.34 17.40 13.43
N SER A 98 19.14 16.44 12.98
CA SER A 98 19.52 15.28 13.79
C SER A 98 20.30 15.65 15.05
N ALA A 99 21.15 16.67 14.96
CA ALA A 99 21.93 17.21 16.08
C ALA A 99 21.08 18.04 17.05
N SER A 100 20.06 18.74 16.55
CA SER A 100 19.12 19.53 17.37
C SER A 100 18.18 18.68 18.22
N LEU A 101 17.99 17.39 17.88
CA LEU A 101 17.06 16.51 18.58
C LEU A 101 17.61 16.09 19.94
N THR A 102 16.89 16.44 21.00
CA THR A 102 17.15 15.97 22.35
C THR A 102 16.77 14.50 22.53
N SER A 103 17.25 13.87 23.60
CA SER A 103 16.81 12.51 23.98
C SER A 103 15.29 12.44 24.22
N ALA A 104 14.70 13.49 24.80
CA ALA A 104 13.26 13.59 25.00
C ALA A 104 12.50 13.65 23.67
N ASP A 105 13.00 14.40 22.69
CA ASP A 105 12.40 14.47 21.35
C ASP A 105 12.45 13.12 20.63
N LYS A 106 13.59 12.41 20.72
CA LYS A 106 13.74 11.06 20.15
C LYS A 106 12.73 10.09 20.77
N LEU A 107 12.53 10.15 22.08
CA LEU A 107 11.53 9.36 22.80
C LEU A 107 10.11 9.72 22.34
N ALA A 108 9.77 11.01 22.27
CA ALA A 108 8.45 11.49 21.84
C ALA A 108 8.14 11.06 20.39
N ILE A 109 9.12 11.13 19.47
CA ILE A 109 8.98 10.60 18.10
C ILE A 109 8.70 9.09 18.14
N ALA A 110 9.44 8.32 18.95
CA ALA A 110 9.27 6.87 19.04
C ALA A 110 7.88 6.49 19.59
N GLN A 111 7.43 7.16 20.66
CA GLN A 111 6.11 6.96 21.26
C GLN A 111 4.99 7.32 20.29
N HIS A 112 5.11 8.45 19.58
CA HIS A 112 4.14 8.85 18.57
C HIS A 112 4.07 7.84 17.42
N LYS A 113 5.21 7.37 16.90
CA LYS A 113 5.24 6.32 15.87
C LYS A 113 4.59 5.02 16.36
N ALA A 114 4.85 4.63 17.60
CA ALA A 114 4.23 3.46 18.21
C ALA A 114 2.71 3.62 18.36
N SER A 115 2.24 4.80 18.77
CA SER A 115 0.80 5.09 18.95
C SER A 115 0.06 5.08 17.60
N VAL A 116 0.62 5.72 16.57
CA VAL A 116 0.08 5.70 15.20
C VAL A 116 0.04 4.28 14.64
N LYS A 117 1.10 3.50 14.84
CA LYS A 117 1.13 2.08 14.44
C LYS A 117 0.03 1.29 15.15
N ARG A 118 -0.12 1.45 16.47
CA ARG A 118 -1.16 0.79 17.26
C ARG A 118 -2.57 1.13 16.78
N VAL A 119 -2.86 2.41 16.50
CA VAL A 119 -4.17 2.83 15.97
C VAL A 119 -4.40 2.22 14.59
N LYS A 120 -3.40 2.25 13.70
CA LYS A 120 -3.48 1.63 12.36
C LYS A 120 -3.72 0.12 12.42
N ASP A 121 -3.06 -0.58 13.33
CA ASP A 121 -3.22 -2.02 13.49
C ASP A 121 -4.59 -2.36 14.11
N LYS A 122 -5.06 -1.55 15.07
CA LYS A 122 -6.41 -1.67 15.66
C LYS A 122 -7.50 -1.45 14.62
N THR A 123 -7.40 -0.40 13.78
CA THR A 123 -8.39 -0.13 12.72
C THR A 123 -8.40 -1.23 11.66
N LYS A 124 -7.23 -1.72 11.22
CA LYS A 124 -7.13 -2.88 10.32
C LYS A 124 -7.76 -4.14 10.91
N SER A 125 -7.49 -4.41 12.20
CA SER A 125 -8.04 -5.57 12.90
C SER A 125 -9.57 -5.48 13.04
N ALA A 126 -10.08 -4.31 13.44
CA ALA A 126 -11.51 -4.04 13.55
C ALA A 126 -12.22 -4.22 12.20
N HIS A 127 -11.69 -3.62 11.12
CA HIS A 127 -12.24 -3.80 9.78
C HIS A 127 -12.23 -5.27 9.32
N LYS A 128 -11.16 -6.02 9.62
CA LYS A 128 -11.10 -7.46 9.34
C LYS A 128 -12.13 -8.26 10.16
N LYS A 129 -12.38 -7.86 11.41
CA LYS A 129 -13.40 -8.49 12.28
C LYS A 129 -14.81 -8.21 11.75
N GLU A 130 -15.09 -6.99 11.34
CA GLU A 130 -16.36 -6.58 10.72
C GLU A 130 -16.63 -7.36 9.44
N LEU A 131 -15.65 -7.43 8.51
CA LEU A 131 -15.79 -8.23 7.30
C LEU A 131 -16.07 -9.72 7.59
N ARG A 132 -15.43 -10.28 8.64
CA ARG A 132 -15.71 -11.66 9.07
C ARG A 132 -17.09 -11.83 9.68
N ALA A 133 -17.56 -10.86 10.47
CA ALA A 133 -18.89 -10.87 11.06
C ALA A 133 -19.99 -10.81 9.97
N LEU A 134 -19.71 -10.10 8.88
CA LEU A 134 -20.57 -10.03 7.69
C LEU A 134 -20.48 -11.30 6.80
N GLY A 135 -19.75 -12.33 7.22
CA GLY A 135 -19.65 -13.59 6.49
C GLY A 135 -18.78 -13.52 5.23
N MET A 136 -17.84 -12.56 5.15
CA MET A 136 -16.93 -12.48 3.99
C MET A 136 -16.19 -13.82 3.80
N PRO A 137 -16.28 -14.44 2.60
CA PRO A 137 -15.61 -15.70 2.32
C PRO A 137 -14.10 -15.62 2.61
N LYS A 138 -13.54 -16.68 3.21
CA LYS A 138 -12.10 -16.77 3.49
C LYS A 138 -11.37 -17.21 2.23
N ARG A 139 -10.21 -16.60 1.98
CA ARG A 139 -9.33 -17.03 0.89
C ARG A 139 -8.97 -18.52 1.03
N PRO A 140 -9.04 -19.30 -0.05
CA PRO A 140 -8.69 -20.71 -0.04
C PRO A 140 -7.19 -20.89 0.18
N ALA A 141 -6.82 -22.08 0.61
CA ALA A 141 -5.41 -22.44 0.79
C ALA A 141 -4.71 -22.60 -0.57
N SER A 142 -3.41 -22.31 -0.62
CA SER A 142 -2.61 -22.69 -1.79
C SER A 142 -2.30 -24.18 -1.78
N ALA A 143 -1.90 -24.74 -2.92
CA ALA A 143 -1.48 -26.14 -3.06
C ALA A 143 -0.46 -26.55 -1.98
N TYR A 144 0.56 -25.71 -1.75
CA TYR A 144 1.54 -25.92 -0.69
C TYR A 144 0.92 -25.99 0.71
N ILE A 145 -0.05 -25.12 1.04
CA ILE A 145 -0.69 -25.13 2.36
C ILE A 145 -1.60 -26.35 2.52
N LEU A 146 -2.30 -26.76 1.47
CA LEU A 146 -3.09 -28.00 1.47
C LEU A 146 -2.20 -29.22 1.72
N PHE A 147 -1.08 -29.31 1.01
CA PHE A 147 -0.05 -30.32 1.25
C PHE A 147 0.51 -30.22 2.67
N SER A 148 0.83 -29.03 3.16
CA SER A 148 1.38 -28.82 4.50
C SER A 148 0.45 -29.36 5.58
N VAL A 149 -0.85 -29.12 5.43
CA VAL A 149 -1.88 -29.64 6.35
C VAL A 149 -1.95 -31.16 6.30
N ASP A 150 -1.89 -31.76 5.11
CA ASP A 150 -1.89 -33.21 4.92
C ASP A 150 -0.61 -33.87 5.47
N TYR A 151 0.56 -33.28 5.19
CA TYR A 151 1.85 -33.73 5.70
C TYR A 151 1.89 -33.70 7.23
N VAL A 152 1.42 -32.62 7.84
CA VAL A 152 1.33 -32.52 9.32
C VAL A 152 0.41 -33.59 9.90
N LYS A 153 -0.72 -33.88 9.26
CA LYS A 153 -1.65 -34.93 9.71
C LYS A 153 -1.01 -36.32 9.64
N LYS A 154 -0.24 -36.60 8.57
CA LYS A 154 0.44 -37.89 8.36
C LYS A 154 1.65 -38.09 9.27
N HIS A 155 2.36 -37.01 9.58
CA HIS A 155 3.59 -37.04 10.38
C HIS A 155 3.37 -36.43 11.78
N HIS A 156 2.23 -36.72 12.42
CA HIS A 156 1.92 -36.21 13.75
C HIS A 156 2.87 -36.81 14.81
N GLU A 157 4.02 -36.18 14.99
CA GLU A 157 4.97 -36.45 16.07
C GLU A 157 4.47 -35.77 17.36
N GLN A 158 4.46 -36.50 18.49
CA GLN A 158 4.17 -35.93 19.81
C GLN A 158 5.18 -34.80 20.09
N GLY A 159 4.69 -33.56 20.19
CA GLY A 159 5.53 -32.35 20.29
C GLY A 159 5.45 -31.44 19.07
N PHE A 160 4.22 -31.17 18.59
CA PHE A 160 3.94 -30.30 17.45
C PHE A 160 4.45 -28.86 17.68
N PHE A 161 5.66 -28.56 17.21
CA PHE A 161 6.20 -27.20 17.14
C PHE A 161 6.17 -26.73 15.67
N PRO A 162 5.26 -25.81 15.29
CA PRO A 162 5.09 -25.36 13.90
C PRO A 162 6.41 -24.91 13.25
N ALA A 163 7.29 -24.26 14.03
CA ALA A 163 8.57 -23.77 13.55
C ALA A 163 9.57 -24.89 13.18
N LYS A 164 9.54 -26.03 13.89
CA LYS A 164 10.46 -27.16 13.64
C LYS A 164 10.00 -28.06 12.49
N VAL A 165 8.69 -28.10 12.21
CA VAL A 165 8.10 -28.94 11.16
C VAL A 165 8.04 -28.21 9.81
N ALA A 166 8.01 -26.88 9.80
CA ALA A 166 7.95 -26.07 8.58
C ALA A 166 9.12 -26.35 7.62
N SER A 167 10.34 -26.53 8.14
CA SER A 167 11.51 -26.87 7.31
C SER A 167 11.35 -28.24 6.65
N LYS A 168 10.91 -29.27 7.41
CA LYS A 168 10.63 -30.62 6.90
C LYS A 168 9.58 -30.59 5.79
N ILE A 169 8.47 -29.87 5.99
CA ILE A 169 7.41 -29.72 4.98
C ILE A 169 7.92 -29.05 3.71
N SER A 170 8.72 -27.98 3.85
CA SER A 170 9.27 -27.28 2.68
C SER A 170 10.23 -28.16 1.87
N ALA A 171 11.05 -28.98 2.54
CA ALA A 171 11.94 -29.93 1.89
C ALA A 171 11.15 -31.05 1.19
N ALA A 172 10.14 -31.61 1.88
CA ALA A 172 9.26 -32.62 1.29
C ALA A 172 8.51 -32.09 0.06
N TRP A 173 7.99 -30.86 0.11
CA TRP A 173 7.35 -30.23 -1.05
C TRP A 173 8.31 -30.01 -2.22
N ALA A 174 9.56 -29.66 -1.96
CA ALA A 174 10.57 -29.50 -3.00
C ALA A 174 10.88 -30.83 -3.71
N GLN A 175 10.89 -31.94 -2.97
CA GLN A 175 11.17 -33.29 -3.46
C GLN A 175 10.00 -33.95 -4.21
N LEU A 176 8.75 -33.50 -4.01
CA LEU A 176 7.59 -34.03 -4.74
C LEU A 176 7.76 -33.89 -6.26
N SER A 177 7.26 -34.89 -6.99
CA SER A 177 7.20 -34.86 -8.45
C SER A 177 6.18 -33.81 -8.94
N GLU A 178 6.27 -33.42 -10.21
CA GLU A 178 5.31 -32.48 -10.79
C GLU A 178 3.89 -33.06 -10.81
N GLU A 179 3.76 -34.38 -10.96
CA GLU A 179 2.47 -35.08 -10.93
C GLU A 179 1.80 -34.98 -9.54
N GLU A 180 2.58 -35.19 -8.48
CA GLU A 180 2.09 -35.06 -7.12
C GLU A 180 1.74 -33.61 -6.77
N LYS A 181 2.54 -32.64 -7.25
CA LYS A 181 2.24 -31.21 -7.13
C LYS A 181 1.00 -30.82 -7.93
N SER A 182 0.78 -31.41 -9.11
CA SER A 182 -0.40 -31.15 -9.96
C SER A 182 -1.69 -31.46 -9.22
N LYS A 183 -1.76 -32.60 -8.53
CA LYS A 183 -2.91 -32.97 -7.70
C LYS A 183 -3.28 -31.87 -6.69
N TRP A 184 -2.30 -31.29 -6.01
CA TRP A 184 -2.54 -30.20 -5.05
C TRP A 184 -2.90 -28.88 -5.74
N ASN A 185 -2.31 -28.60 -6.91
CA ASN A 185 -2.61 -27.42 -7.71
C ASN A 185 -4.04 -27.44 -8.24
N GLU A 186 -4.53 -28.59 -8.69
CA GLU A 186 -5.92 -28.77 -9.16
C GLU A 186 -6.93 -28.55 -8.04
N ILE A 187 -6.69 -29.11 -6.85
CA ILE A 187 -7.55 -28.87 -5.68
C ILE A 187 -7.55 -27.38 -5.32
N ALA A 188 -6.38 -26.74 -5.26
CA ALA A 188 -6.27 -25.31 -4.96
C ALA A 188 -6.94 -24.44 -6.03
N ALA A 189 -6.87 -24.82 -7.31
CA ALA A 189 -7.52 -24.13 -8.41
C ALA A 189 -9.05 -24.24 -8.32
N ALA A 190 -9.57 -25.44 -8.04
CA ALA A 190 -11.00 -25.66 -7.83
C ALA A 190 -11.55 -24.85 -6.63
N GLU A 191 -10.85 -24.86 -5.50
CA GLU A 191 -11.22 -24.04 -4.33
C GLU A 191 -11.18 -22.54 -4.64
N LYS A 192 -10.23 -22.10 -5.48
CA LYS A 192 -10.12 -20.70 -5.93
C LYS A 192 -11.28 -20.27 -6.82
N ILE A 193 -11.82 -21.16 -7.65
CA ILE A 193 -13.01 -20.88 -8.45
C ILE A 193 -14.23 -20.71 -7.53
N LYS A 194 -14.49 -21.70 -6.67
CA LYS A 194 -15.58 -21.64 -5.68
C LYS A 194 -15.51 -20.40 -4.79
N TYR A 195 -14.31 -20.03 -4.35
CA TYR A 195 -14.11 -18.82 -3.56
C TYR A 195 -14.48 -17.54 -4.32
N LYS A 196 -14.19 -17.45 -5.62
CA LYS A 196 -14.55 -16.27 -6.42
C LYS A 196 -16.06 -16.14 -6.55
N GLU A 197 -16.76 -17.24 -6.83
CA GLU A 197 -18.23 -17.30 -6.90
C GLU A 197 -18.84 -16.84 -5.57
N ASN A 198 -18.45 -17.48 -4.45
CA ASN A 198 -18.92 -17.10 -3.12
C ASN A 198 -18.63 -15.63 -2.78
N LEU A 199 -17.48 -15.09 -3.23
CA LEU A 199 -17.10 -13.70 -2.99
C LEU A 199 -17.96 -12.72 -3.80
N GLU A 200 -18.33 -13.09 -5.03
CA GLU A 200 -19.24 -12.30 -5.87
C GLU A 200 -20.65 -12.30 -5.30
N GLU A 201 -21.17 -13.45 -4.87
CA GLU A 201 -22.45 -13.55 -4.16
C GLU A 201 -22.47 -12.70 -2.89
N TRP A 202 -21.44 -12.84 -2.06
CA TRP A 202 -21.29 -12.03 -0.84
C TRP A 202 -21.23 -10.53 -1.18
N ARG A 203 -20.52 -10.15 -2.23
CA ARG A 203 -20.45 -8.75 -2.69
C ARG A 203 -21.82 -8.24 -3.12
N ASN A 204 -22.58 -9.03 -3.88
CA ASN A 204 -23.92 -8.65 -4.34
C ASN A 204 -24.88 -8.49 -3.14
N LYS A 205 -24.79 -9.39 -2.15
CA LYS A 205 -25.52 -9.27 -0.88
C LYS A 205 -25.20 -7.96 -0.15
N MET A 206 -23.92 -7.61 -0.03
CA MET A 206 -23.49 -6.37 0.62
C MET A 206 -23.97 -5.11 -0.13
N ILE A 207 -24.07 -5.17 -1.47
CA ILE A 207 -24.65 -4.08 -2.28
C ILE A 207 -26.15 -3.95 -2.01
N ALA A 208 -26.89 -5.06 -1.98
CA ALA A 208 -28.32 -5.08 -1.71
C ALA A 208 -28.66 -4.57 -0.29
N GLU A 209 -27.83 -4.87 0.70
CA GLU A 209 -27.96 -4.38 2.08
C GLU A 209 -27.48 -2.92 2.26
N GLY A 210 -27.01 -2.26 1.21
CA GLY A 210 -26.54 -0.86 1.27
C GLY A 210 -25.14 -0.67 1.90
N ASN A 211 -24.40 -1.75 2.17
CA ASN A 211 -23.08 -1.75 2.80
C ASN A 211 -21.93 -1.41 1.82
N LEU A 212 -22.12 -0.40 0.97
CA LEU A 212 -21.20 -0.01 -0.11
C LEU A 212 -19.83 0.47 0.40
N VAL A 213 -19.81 1.13 1.57
CA VAL A 213 -18.60 1.71 2.18
C VAL A 213 -17.51 0.67 2.42
N LEU A 214 -17.89 -0.58 2.70
CA LEU A 214 -16.95 -1.69 2.96
C LEU A 214 -16.30 -2.22 1.68
N LEU A 215 -16.99 -2.14 0.53
CA LEU A 215 -16.54 -2.66 -0.76
C LEU A 215 -15.65 -1.67 -1.54
N GLU A 216 -15.86 -0.36 -1.34
CA GLU A 216 -15.20 0.70 -2.12
C GLU A 216 -13.68 0.84 -1.88
N THR A 217 -13.17 0.33 -0.76
CA THR A 217 -11.79 0.58 -0.31
C THR A 217 -10.71 0.05 -1.26
N LYS A 218 -11.00 -1.03 -2.01
CA LYS A 218 -10.08 -1.60 -3.03
C LYS A 218 -10.53 -1.37 -4.47
N ALA A 219 -11.83 -1.16 -4.71
CA ALA A 219 -12.35 -0.89 -6.04
C ALA A 219 -11.79 0.43 -6.58
N LYS A 220 -11.71 1.49 -5.77
CA LYS A 220 -11.05 2.77 -6.12
C LYS A 220 -9.53 2.63 -6.34
N ALA A 221 -8.89 1.62 -5.76
CA ALA A 221 -7.46 1.35 -5.97
C ALA A 221 -7.20 0.58 -7.28
N LYS A 222 -8.10 -0.35 -7.65
CA LYS A 222 -8.04 -1.12 -8.91
C LYS A 222 -8.60 -0.37 -10.12
N SER A 223 -9.66 0.42 -10.00
CA SER A 223 -10.17 1.24 -11.11
C SER A 223 -9.16 2.33 -11.49
N LYS A 224 -8.41 2.87 -10.52
CA LYS A 224 -7.24 3.73 -10.75
C LYS A 224 -6.07 3.08 -11.50
N THR A 225 -6.00 1.74 -11.55
CA THR A 225 -4.92 0.99 -12.21
C THR A 225 -5.38 0.26 -13.46
N LYS A 226 -6.68 0.30 -13.81
CA LYS A 226 -7.25 -0.47 -14.94
C LYS A 226 -8.03 0.39 -15.93
N SER A 227 -8.17 1.70 -15.71
CA SER A 227 -8.51 2.67 -16.74
C SER A 227 -7.21 3.15 -17.40
N GLU A 228 -6.59 2.25 -18.16
CA GLU A 228 -5.42 2.53 -18.97
C GLU A 228 -5.41 1.61 -20.19
#